data_AF-A0A353KY05-F1
#
_entry.id   AF-A0A353KY05-F1
#
_cell.length_a   1.000
_cell.length_b   1.000
_cell.length_c   1.000
_cell.angle_alpha   90.00
_cell.angle_beta   90.00
_cell.angle_gamma   90.00
#
_symmetry.space_group_name_H-M   'P 1'
#
loop_
_entity.id
_entity.type
_entity.pdbx_description
1 polymer ?
#
loop_
_entity_poly.entity_id
_entity_poly.type
_entity_poly.pdbx_seq_one_letter_code
_entity_poly.pdbx_strand_id
1 'polypeptide(L)'
;MSQLTKAEKILNDPLSETSRKARKFLLGGSLIGLMIYYSNLIPTKISALGFEFNEVNQTGFITVLSLVILFYLMTFIIYASSDFLKWRISIIETSKSKIQEHIRNNKGFFLPNSPEMEVHKVEQVFFEKYKQLYGSSTIISYIRILIDIIFPIILSLFIAIKLLIK
;
A
#
# COMPACT_ATOMS: atom_id res chain seq x y z
N MET A 1 -24.93 0.33 -12.07
CA MET A 1 -23.77 0.16 -11.17
C MET A 1 -24.17 0.64 -9.79
N SER A 2 -24.20 -0.22 -8.77
CA SER A 2 -24.56 0.16 -7.40
C SER A 2 -23.50 1.08 -6.82
N GLN A 3 -23.90 2.22 -6.27
CA GLN A 3 -22.96 3.12 -5.58
C GLN A 3 -22.44 2.42 -4.31
N LEU A 4 -21.14 2.10 -4.30
CA LEU A 4 -20.48 1.50 -3.15
C LEU A 4 -20.58 2.43 -1.93
N THR A 5 -20.92 1.86 -0.80
CA THR A 5 -20.86 2.52 0.50
C THR A 5 -19.42 2.90 0.84
N LYS A 6 -19.25 3.97 1.63
CA LYS A 6 -17.91 4.44 2.04
C LYS A 6 -17.14 3.38 2.83
N ALA A 7 -17.83 2.46 3.52
CA ALA A 7 -17.24 1.27 4.13
C ALA A 7 -16.66 0.29 3.08
N GLU A 8 -17.37 0.01 1.98
CA GLU A 8 -16.86 -0.84 0.89
C GLU A 8 -15.63 -0.23 0.21
N LYS A 9 -15.55 1.10 0.06
CA LYS A 9 -14.33 1.75 -0.45
C LYS A 9 -13.16 1.74 0.53
N ILE A 10 -13.42 1.75 1.84
CA ILE A 10 -12.39 1.56 2.86
C ILE A 10 -11.87 0.11 2.85
N LEU A 11 -12.76 -0.85 2.59
CA LEU A 11 -12.41 -2.28 2.48
C LEU A 11 -11.82 -2.66 1.12
N ASN A 12 -12.06 -1.88 0.07
CA ASN A 12 -11.45 -2.06 -1.23
C ASN A 12 -9.92 -1.95 -1.14
N ASP A 13 -9.25 -2.71 -1.99
CA ASP A 13 -7.79 -2.79 -2.01
C ASP A 13 -7.19 -1.42 -2.36
N PRO A 14 -6.39 -0.80 -1.47
CA PRO A 14 -5.77 0.49 -1.75
C PRO A 14 -4.63 0.36 -2.77
N LEU A 15 -4.08 -0.85 -2.99
CA LEU A 15 -2.96 -1.08 -3.88
C LEU A 15 -3.44 -1.58 -5.23
N SER A 16 -3.02 -0.91 -6.30
CA SER A 16 -3.25 -1.39 -7.65
C SER A 16 -2.49 -2.70 -7.91
N GLU A 17 -2.83 -3.38 -9.01
CA GLU A 17 -2.09 -4.57 -9.45
C GLU A 17 -0.60 -4.27 -9.68
N THR A 18 -0.25 -3.06 -10.14
CA THR A 18 1.16 -2.68 -10.37
C THR A 18 1.92 -2.57 -9.05
N SER A 19 1.34 -1.93 -8.03
CA SER A 19 1.94 -1.87 -6.69
C SER A 19 2.06 -3.24 -6.04
N ARG A 20 1.06 -4.11 -6.19
CA ARG A 20 1.11 -5.49 -5.68
C ARG A 20 2.19 -6.31 -6.36
N LYS A 21 2.37 -6.14 -7.68
CA LYS A 21 3.46 -6.78 -8.43
C LYS A 21 4.82 -6.28 -7.96
N ALA A 22 5.01 -4.97 -7.82
CA ALA A 22 6.25 -4.39 -7.27
C ALA A 22 6.57 -4.92 -5.87
N ARG A 23 5.55 -5.01 -4.99
CA ARG A 23 5.69 -5.59 -3.64
C ARG A 23 6.15 -7.04 -3.67
N LYS A 24 5.57 -7.87 -4.55
CA LYS A 24 5.96 -9.28 -4.68
C LYS A 24 7.43 -9.43 -5.10
N PHE A 25 7.89 -8.65 -6.07
CA PHE A 25 9.31 -8.66 -6.47
C PHE A 25 10.22 -8.17 -5.35
N LEU A 26 9.84 -7.09 -4.68
CA LEU A 26 10.57 -6.54 -3.54
C LEU A 26 10.73 -7.58 -2.42
N LEU A 27 9.63 -8.21 -2.00
CA LEU A 27 9.65 -9.24 -0.96
C LEU A 27 10.39 -10.51 -1.42
N GLY A 28 10.21 -10.93 -2.67
CA GLY A 28 10.92 -12.08 -3.23
C GLY A 28 12.43 -11.90 -3.23
N GLY A 29 12.91 -10.75 -3.73
CA GLY A 29 14.34 -10.40 -3.67
C GLY A 29 14.85 -10.27 -2.24
N SER A 30 14.05 -9.67 -1.35
CA SER A 30 14.41 -9.54 0.07
C SER A 30 14.48 -10.88 0.79
N LEU A 31 13.63 -11.84 0.45
CA LEU A 31 13.68 -13.20 1.00
C LEU A 31 14.95 -13.93 0.58
N ILE A 32 15.34 -13.80 -0.70
CA ILE A 32 16.61 -14.34 -1.20
C ILE A 32 17.78 -13.69 -0.45
N GLY A 33 17.77 -12.37 -0.30
CA GLY A 33 18.78 -11.64 0.46
C GLY A 33 18.85 -12.06 1.94
N LEU A 34 17.70 -12.27 2.57
CA LEU A 34 17.59 -12.77 3.94
C LEU A 34 18.22 -14.15 4.08
N MET A 35 17.95 -15.07 3.14
CA MET A 35 18.55 -16.40 3.13
C MET A 35 20.08 -16.34 3.03
N ILE A 36 20.61 -15.51 2.11
CA ILE A 36 22.06 -15.31 1.94
C ILE A 36 22.69 -14.71 3.20
N TYR A 37 22.02 -13.74 3.82
CA TYR A 37 22.51 -13.08 5.04
C TYR A 37 22.58 -14.04 6.22
N TYR A 38 21.46 -14.69 6.59
CA TYR A 38 21.37 -15.51 7.80
C TYR A 38 21.98 -16.90 7.65
N SER A 39 21.86 -17.51 6.48
CA SER A 39 22.30 -18.90 6.29
C SER A 39 23.78 -18.98 5.87
N ASN A 40 24.44 -17.83 5.66
CA ASN A 40 25.76 -17.74 5.02
C ASN A 40 25.84 -18.54 3.70
N LEU A 41 24.70 -18.69 3.02
CA LEU A 41 24.58 -19.39 1.75
C LEU A 41 24.98 -18.43 0.63
N ILE A 42 26.28 -18.18 0.49
CA ILE A 42 26.82 -17.49 -0.67
C ILE A 42 26.96 -18.55 -1.79
N PRO A 43 26.31 -18.36 -2.96
CA PRO A 43 26.43 -19.31 -4.06
C PRO A 43 27.89 -19.44 -4.50
N THR A 44 28.46 -20.63 -4.36
CA THR A 44 29.83 -20.93 -4.83
C THR A 44 29.84 -21.33 -6.30
N LYS A 45 28.71 -21.80 -6.83
CA LYS A 45 28.52 -22.16 -8.24
C LYS A 45 27.07 -21.96 -8.66
N ILE A 46 26.85 -21.54 -9.90
CA ILE A 46 25.54 -21.65 -10.56
C ILE A 46 25.69 -22.64 -11.71
N SER A 47 25.42 -23.92 -11.43
CA SER A 47 25.61 -25.01 -12.40
C SER A 47 24.81 -24.82 -13.69
N ALA A 48 23.67 -24.11 -13.64
CA ALA A 48 22.86 -23.80 -14.82
C ALA A 48 23.54 -22.82 -15.80
N LEU A 49 24.51 -22.02 -15.33
CA LEU A 49 25.24 -21.03 -16.13
C LEU A 49 26.69 -21.45 -16.41
N GLY A 50 27.17 -22.55 -15.82
CA GLY A 50 28.54 -23.03 -16.01
C GLY A 50 29.64 -22.18 -15.37
N PHE A 51 29.30 -21.20 -14.52
CA PHE A 51 30.27 -20.35 -13.83
C PHE A 51 30.49 -20.77 -12.37
N GLU A 52 31.76 -20.79 -11.96
CA GLU A 52 32.19 -20.87 -10.57
C GLU A 52 32.44 -19.46 -10.04
N PHE A 53 31.98 -19.20 -8.82
CA PHE A 53 32.15 -17.89 -8.19
C PHE A 53 33.41 -17.90 -7.33
N ASN A 54 34.44 -17.16 -7.75
CA ASN A 54 35.51 -16.74 -6.84
C ASN A 54 34.99 -15.67 -5.86
N GLU A 55 35.73 -15.39 -4.78
CA GLU A 55 35.30 -14.45 -3.73
C GLU A 55 34.92 -13.06 -4.29
N VAL A 56 35.65 -12.55 -5.29
CA VAL A 56 35.38 -11.26 -5.93
C VAL A 56 34.02 -11.28 -6.65
N ASN A 57 33.72 -12.35 -7.38
CA ASN A 57 32.45 -12.51 -8.09
C ASN A 57 31.27 -12.67 -7.11
N GLN A 58 31.51 -13.26 -5.93
CA GLN A 58 30.49 -13.40 -4.88
C GLN A 58 30.11 -12.03 -4.30
N THR A 59 31.08 -11.18 -3.97
CA THR A 59 30.83 -9.82 -3.49
C THR A 59 30.12 -8.98 -4.55
N GLY A 60 30.51 -9.12 -5.82
CA GLY A 60 29.82 -8.49 -6.94
C GLY A 60 28.35 -8.92 -7.04
N PHE A 61 28.08 -10.22 -6.93
CA PHE A 61 26.72 -10.77 -6.95
C PHE A 61 25.86 -10.21 -5.80
N ILE A 62 26.38 -10.19 -4.57
CA ILE A 62 25.69 -9.65 -3.39
C ILE A 62 25.39 -8.15 -3.57
N THR A 63 26.35 -7.39 -4.09
CA THR A 63 26.19 -5.95 -4.36
C THR A 63 25.09 -5.71 -5.39
N VAL A 64 25.12 -6.44 -6.52
CA VAL A 64 24.07 -6.34 -7.56
C VAL A 64 22.71 -6.71 -7.01
N LEU A 65 22.61 -7.80 -6.23
CA LEU A 65 21.36 -8.20 -5.60
C LEU A 65 20.82 -7.10 -4.67
N SER A 66 21.68 -6.48 -3.86
CA SER A 66 21.29 -5.37 -2.98
C SER A 66 20.79 -4.15 -3.79
N LEU A 67 21.49 -3.79 -4.87
CA LEU A 67 21.05 -2.70 -5.76
C LEU A 67 19.70 -3.00 -6.41
N VAL A 68 19.45 -4.25 -6.82
CA VAL A 68 18.15 -4.68 -7.36
C VAL A 68 17.04 -4.55 -6.29
N ILE A 69 17.31 -4.94 -5.05
CA ILE A 69 16.36 -4.77 -3.93
C ILE A 69 16.07 -3.28 -3.71
N LEU A 70 17.09 -2.42 -3.70
CA LEU A 70 16.92 -0.96 -3.54
C LEU A 70 16.12 -0.34 -4.71
N PHE A 71 16.37 -0.79 -5.93
CA PHE A 71 15.60 -0.36 -7.10
C PHE A 71 14.12 -0.73 -6.95
N TYR A 72 13.81 -1.97 -6.57
CA TYR A 72 12.42 -2.39 -6.34
C TYR A 72 11.81 -1.70 -5.12
N LEU A 73 12.60 -1.34 -4.11
CA LEU A 73 12.14 -0.57 -2.95
C LEU A 73 11.68 0.82 -3.38
N MET A 74 12.51 1.55 -4.13
CA MET A 74 12.13 2.85 -4.69
C MET A 74 10.89 2.76 -5.58
N THR A 75 10.88 1.79 -6.49
CA THR A 75 9.74 1.52 -7.38
C THR A 75 8.45 1.28 -6.59
N PHE A 76 8.53 0.45 -5.54
CA PHE A 76 7.40 0.16 -4.67
C PHE A 76 6.91 1.40 -3.92
N ILE A 77 7.82 2.21 -3.35
CA ILE A 77 7.47 3.45 -2.63
C ILE A 77 6.72 4.42 -3.55
N ILE A 78 7.17 4.60 -4.78
CA ILE A 78 6.53 5.50 -5.75
C ILE A 78 5.10 5.04 -6.06
N TYR A 79 4.93 3.76 -6.40
CA TYR A 79 3.61 3.23 -6.75
C TYR A 79 2.66 3.15 -5.55
N ALA A 80 3.15 2.68 -4.40
CA ALA A 80 2.37 2.61 -3.17
C ALA A 80 1.91 4.01 -2.71
N SER A 81 2.76 5.03 -2.86
CA SER A 81 2.38 6.41 -2.52
C SER A 81 1.30 6.94 -3.47
N SER A 82 1.44 6.72 -4.78
CA SER A 82 0.44 7.15 -5.77
C SER A 82 -0.92 6.50 -5.51
N ASP A 83 -0.93 5.21 -5.23
CA ASP A 83 -2.13 4.44 -4.96
C ASP A 83 -2.77 4.82 -3.62
N PHE A 84 -1.95 5.06 -2.59
CA PHE A 84 -2.42 5.54 -1.29
C PHE A 84 -3.12 6.91 -1.42
N LEU A 85 -2.55 7.83 -2.21
CA LEU A 85 -3.16 9.13 -2.51
C LEU A 85 -4.50 8.97 -3.23
N LYS A 86 -4.56 8.13 -4.28
CA LYS A 86 -5.80 7.84 -5.02
C LYS A 86 -6.87 7.26 -4.10
N TRP A 87 -6.50 6.31 -3.25
CA TRP A 87 -7.41 5.72 -2.28
C TRP A 87 -7.95 6.79 -1.31
N ARG A 88 -7.08 7.67 -0.79
CA ARG A 88 -7.48 8.76 0.11
C ARG A 88 -8.44 9.74 -0.56
N ILE A 89 -8.18 10.13 -1.81
CA ILE A 89 -9.05 10.99 -2.60
C ILE A 89 -10.41 10.32 -2.82
N SER A 90 -10.42 9.02 -3.16
CA SER A 90 -11.66 8.27 -3.43
C SER A 90 -12.61 8.20 -2.22
N ILE A 91 -12.06 8.19 -1.00
CA ILE A 91 -12.84 8.23 0.24
C ILE A 91 -13.52 9.60 0.43
N ILE A 92 -12.80 10.67 0.11
CA ILE A 92 -13.30 12.05 0.20
C ILE A 92 -14.41 12.28 -0.83
N GLU A 93 -14.21 11.86 -2.08
CA GLU A 93 -15.19 12.04 -3.17
C GLU A 93 -16.51 11.32 -2.91
N THR A 94 -16.47 10.15 -2.28
CA THR A 94 -17.68 9.38 -1.92
C THR A 94 -18.56 10.11 -0.91
N SER A 95 -17.97 10.99 -0.11
CA SER A 95 -18.72 11.82 0.83
C SER A 95 -19.42 12.98 0.10
N LYS A 96 -18.81 13.52 -0.98
CA LYS A 96 -19.38 14.61 -1.79
C LYS A 96 -20.54 14.16 -2.70
N SER A 97 -20.44 12.99 -3.35
CA SER A 97 -21.45 12.54 -4.31
C SER A 97 -22.81 12.25 -3.65
N LYS A 98 -22.80 11.70 -2.43
CA LYS A 98 -24.02 11.41 -1.67
C LYS A 98 -24.75 12.66 -1.20
N ILE A 99 -23.99 13.70 -0.84
CA ILE A 99 -24.54 15.02 -0.48
C ILE A 99 -25.21 15.65 -1.71
N GLN A 100 -24.56 15.64 -2.86
CA GLN A 100 -25.13 16.17 -4.10
C GLN A 100 -26.37 15.41 -4.57
N GLU A 101 -26.40 14.10 -4.42
CA GLU A 101 -27.58 13.28 -4.76
C GLU A 101 -28.76 13.57 -3.82
N HIS A 102 -28.52 13.75 -2.52
CA HIS A 102 -29.55 14.20 -1.57
C HIS A 102 -30.07 15.60 -1.93
N ILE A 103 -29.20 16.55 -2.23
CA ILE A 103 -29.60 17.92 -2.64
C ILE A 103 -30.43 17.87 -3.94
N ARG A 104 -30.05 17.02 -4.89
CA ARG A 104 -30.73 16.89 -6.18
C ARG A 104 -32.09 16.19 -6.09
N ASN A 105 -32.25 15.21 -5.20
CA ASN A 105 -33.52 14.50 -5.01
C ASN A 105 -34.48 15.25 -4.07
N ASN A 106 -33.99 15.99 -3.07
CA ASN A 106 -34.80 16.82 -2.16
C ASN A 106 -34.86 18.29 -2.62
N LYS A 107 -35.38 18.55 -3.82
CA LYS A 107 -35.58 19.91 -4.35
C LYS A 107 -36.54 20.81 -3.54
N GLY A 108 -37.13 20.32 -2.45
CA GLY A 108 -38.15 21.05 -1.68
C GLY A 108 -37.76 21.49 -0.26
N PHE A 109 -36.54 21.24 0.22
CA PHE A 109 -36.18 21.47 1.63
C PHE A 109 -35.04 22.48 1.86
N PHE A 110 -34.80 23.44 0.96
CA PHE A 110 -33.69 24.38 1.15
C PHE A 110 -34.08 25.83 0.85
N LEU A 111 -34.27 26.62 1.91
CA LEU A 111 -34.07 28.08 1.98
C LEU A 111 -33.71 28.44 3.44
N PRO A 112 -32.97 29.52 3.71
CA PRO A 112 -31.55 29.69 3.42
C PRO A 112 -30.84 30.25 4.67
N ASN A 113 -30.03 29.48 5.39
CA ASN A 113 -29.10 30.06 6.37
C ASN A 113 -27.89 29.13 6.59
N SER A 114 -26.78 29.48 5.93
CA SER A 114 -25.45 28.86 5.97
C SER A 114 -25.33 27.42 5.42
N PRO A 115 -24.77 27.23 4.20
CA PRO A 115 -24.53 25.90 3.63
C PRO A 115 -23.54 25.04 4.45
N GLU A 116 -22.80 25.62 5.38
CA GLU A 116 -21.83 24.92 6.22
C GLU A 116 -22.47 24.18 7.41
N MET A 117 -23.60 24.67 7.95
CA MET A 117 -24.18 24.15 9.19
C MET A 117 -25.07 22.92 8.97
N GLU A 118 -25.67 22.76 7.78
CA GLU A 118 -26.52 21.61 7.42
C GLU A 118 -25.73 20.40 6.92
N VAL A 119 -24.56 20.62 6.30
CA VAL A 119 -23.66 19.53 5.88
C VAL A 119 -23.26 18.69 7.10
N HIS A 120 -22.93 19.31 8.23
CA HIS A 120 -22.60 18.59 9.46
C HIS A 120 -23.75 17.77 10.04
N LYS A 121 -25.00 18.23 9.97
CA LYS A 121 -26.16 17.47 10.49
C LYS A 121 -26.49 16.26 9.60
N VAL A 122 -26.45 16.42 8.28
CA VAL A 122 -26.63 15.30 7.34
C VAL A 122 -25.50 14.30 7.47
N GLU A 123 -24.27 14.77 7.66
CA GLU A 123 -23.09 13.94 7.91
C GLU A 123 -23.23 13.15 9.22
N GLN A 124 -23.73 13.77 10.30
CA GLN A 124 -23.97 13.10 11.60
C GLN A 124 -25.02 11.99 11.53
N VAL A 125 -26.16 12.22 10.85
CA VAL A 125 -27.22 11.20 10.72
C VAL A 125 -26.77 10.00 9.89
N PHE A 126 -25.95 10.23 8.86
CA PHE A 126 -25.29 9.15 8.12
C PHE A 126 -24.20 8.45 8.96
N PHE A 127 -23.43 9.18 9.76
CA PHE A 127 -22.39 8.61 10.61
C PHE A 127 -22.96 7.65 11.66
N GLU A 128 -24.04 8.03 12.35
CA GLU A 128 -24.67 7.21 13.39
C GLU A 128 -25.24 5.89 12.83
N LYS A 129 -25.86 5.92 11.64
CA LYS A 129 -26.46 4.72 11.01
C LYS A 129 -25.44 3.70 10.52
N TYR A 130 -24.21 4.12 10.22
CA TYR A 130 -23.14 3.24 9.73
C TYR A 130 -21.98 3.05 10.73
N LYS A 131 -22.05 3.68 11.91
CA LYS A 131 -21.01 3.70 12.96
C LYS A 131 -20.47 2.32 13.32
N GLN A 132 -21.37 1.33 13.39
CA GLN A 132 -21.03 -0.05 13.73
C GLN A 132 -20.24 -0.78 12.62
N LEU A 133 -20.51 -0.47 11.34
CA LEU A 133 -19.71 -0.94 10.19
C LEU A 133 -18.39 -0.17 10.05
N TYR A 134 -18.35 1.10 10.45
CA TYR A 134 -17.13 1.92 10.42
C TYR A 134 -16.07 1.47 11.43
N GLY A 135 -16.47 1.09 12.65
CA GLY A 135 -15.52 0.71 13.72
C GLY A 135 -14.57 -0.41 13.32
N SER A 136 -15.09 -1.50 12.75
CA SER A 136 -14.27 -2.64 12.31
C SER A 136 -13.46 -2.33 11.04
N SER A 137 -14.00 -1.53 10.11
CA SER A 137 -13.32 -1.19 8.85
C SER A 137 -12.05 -0.34 9.05
N THR A 138 -11.96 0.40 10.16
CA THR A 138 -10.83 1.29 10.43
C THR A 138 -9.60 0.52 10.92
N ILE A 139 -9.78 -0.50 11.76
CA ILE A 139 -8.70 -1.38 12.24
C ILE A 139 -8.07 -2.14 11.08
N ILE A 140 -8.89 -2.71 10.20
CA ILE A 140 -8.43 -3.45 9.01
C ILE A 140 -7.60 -2.54 8.10
N SER A 141 -7.99 -1.27 7.95
CA SER A 141 -7.24 -0.29 7.16
C SER A 141 -5.86 -0.01 7.75
N TYR A 142 -5.73 0.16 9.06
CA TYR A 142 -4.43 0.34 9.72
C TYR A 142 -3.53 -0.90 9.58
N ILE A 143 -4.09 -2.10 9.80
CA ILE A 143 -3.36 -3.37 9.63
C ILE A 143 -2.87 -3.49 8.18
N ARG A 144 -3.69 -3.16 7.19
CA ARG A 144 -3.27 -3.15 5.79
C ARG A 144 -2.12 -2.19 5.54
N ILE A 145 -2.19 -0.94 6.01
CA ILE A 145 -1.07 0.01 5.81
C ILE A 145 0.22 -0.55 6.43
N LEU A 146 0.12 -1.12 7.63
CA LEU A 146 1.26 -1.72 8.32
C LEU A 146 1.85 -2.90 7.55
N ILE A 147 1.04 -3.87 7.14
CA ILE A 147 1.50 -5.11 6.50
C ILE A 147 1.84 -4.89 5.02
N ASP A 148 1.03 -4.12 4.32
CA ASP A 148 1.12 -4.00 2.88
C ASP A 148 2.14 -2.96 2.42
N ILE A 149 2.44 -1.95 3.24
CA ILE A 149 3.35 -0.84 2.90
C ILE A 149 4.56 -0.81 3.85
N ILE A 150 4.32 -0.71 5.16
CA ILE A 150 5.41 -0.48 6.14
C ILE A 150 6.33 -1.70 6.24
N PHE A 151 5.77 -2.90 6.39
CA PHE A 151 6.54 -4.12 6.56
C PHE A 151 7.50 -4.40 5.37
N PRO A 152 7.08 -4.36 4.09
CA PRO A 152 7.98 -4.52 2.96
C PRO A 152 9.11 -3.50 2.95
N ILE A 153 8.82 -2.22 3.25
CA ILE A 153 9.85 -1.18 3.27
C ILE A 153 10.91 -1.47 4.33
N ILE A 154 10.49 -1.74 5.56
CA ILE A 154 11.42 -2.00 6.68
C ILE A 154 12.27 -3.24 6.39
N LEU A 155 11.63 -4.34 5.99
CA LEU A 155 12.32 -5.60 5.72
C LEU A 155 13.34 -5.44 4.60
N SER A 156 12.94 -4.85 3.47
CA SER A 156 13.83 -4.70 2.32
C SER A 156 14.97 -3.74 2.56
N LEU A 157 14.73 -2.63 3.27
CA LEU A 157 15.78 -1.70 3.63
C LEU A 157 16.80 -2.35 4.58
N PHE A 158 16.31 -3.07 5.60
CA PHE A 158 17.16 -3.81 6.53
C PHE A 158 18.07 -4.81 5.78
N ILE A 159 17.50 -5.61 4.87
CA ILE A 159 18.26 -6.60 4.11
C ILE A 159 19.24 -5.96 3.14
N ALA A 160 18.84 -4.93 2.39
CA ALA A 160 19.74 -4.25 1.47
C ALA A 160 20.98 -3.69 2.18
N ILE A 161 20.78 -3.05 3.35
CA ILE A 161 21.88 -2.53 4.18
C ILE A 161 22.77 -3.66 4.68
N LYS A 162 22.18 -4.75 5.19
CA LYS A 162 22.95 -5.91 5.69
C LYS A 162 23.76 -6.61 4.61
N LEU A 163 23.27 -6.64 3.37
CA LEU A 163 24.01 -7.20 2.25
C LEU A 163 25.17 -6.30 1.78
N LEU A 164 25.04 -4.97 1.90
CA LEU A 164 26.10 -4.03 1.47
C LEU A 164 27.28 -3.95 2.46
N ILE A 165 27.03 -4.21 3.74
CA ILE A 165 28.05 -4.12 4.80
C ILE A 165 28.77 -5.48 5.00
N LYS A 166 28.25 -6.56 4.41
CA LYS A 166 28.81 -7.91 4.50
C LYS A 166 29.95 -8.08 3.49
#